data_AF-A0A9D6DRC5-F1
#
_entry.id   AF-A0A9D6DRC5-F1
#
_cell.length_a   1.000
_cell.length_b   1.000
_cell.length_c   1.000
_cell.angle_alpha   90.00
_cell.angle_beta   90.00
_cell.angle_gamma   90.00
#
_symmetry.space_group_name_H-M   'P 1'
#
loop_
_entity.id
_entity.type
_entity.pdbx_description
1 polymer ?
#
loop_
_entity_poly.entity_id
_entity_poly.type
_entity_poly.pdbx_seq_one_letter_code
_entity_poly.pdbx_strand_id
1 'polypeptide(L)'
;MITLEKTPDVLFIVDTHKEAGAVKEARKSKVTVVGIVDSNADPTLVDYPIPMNDDAAKAVDYVLGLVKEAIVEGKKKVKKVQKEEK
;
A
#
# COMPACT_ATOMS: atom_id res chain seq x y z
N MET A 1 -9.24 19.13 8.57
CA MET A 1 -7.98 18.60 7.99
C MET A 1 -7.51 17.50 8.92
N ILE A 2 -7.35 16.28 8.44
CA ILE A 2 -6.88 15.15 9.28
C ILE A 2 -5.34 15.18 9.19
N THR A 3 -4.66 15.15 10.34
CA THR A 3 -3.20 15.18 10.42
C THR A 3 -2.69 13.82 10.91
N LEU A 4 -1.58 13.34 10.34
CA LEU A 4 -0.90 12.14 10.82
C LEU A 4 -0.05 12.48 12.06
N GLU A 5 -0.21 11.72 13.15
CA GLU A 5 0.57 11.92 14.38
C GLU A 5 2.00 11.37 14.27
N LYS A 6 2.21 10.40 13.36
CA LYS A 6 3.51 9.77 13.11
C LYS A 6 3.69 9.47 11.63
N THR A 7 4.95 9.34 11.21
CA THR A 7 5.29 8.80 9.90
C THR A 7 4.69 7.41 9.73
N PRO A 8 4.05 7.10 8.59
CA PRO A 8 3.52 5.78 8.32
C PRO A 8 4.64 4.74 8.21
N ASP A 9 4.39 3.54 8.72
CA ASP A 9 5.33 2.41 8.62
C ASP A 9 5.33 1.81 7.19
N VAL A 10 4.16 1.84 6.53
CA VAL A 10 3.95 1.34 5.16
C VAL A 10 3.06 2.33 4.41
N LEU A 11 3.38 2.56 3.13
CA LEU A 11 2.59 3.37 2.21
C LEU A 11 2.07 2.48 1.07
N PHE A 12 0.78 2.61 0.75
CA PHE A 12 0.16 1.98 -0.41
C PHE A 12 -0.06 3.03 -1.50
N ILE A 13 0.56 2.85 -2.67
CA ILE A 13 0.53 3.81 -3.79
C ILE A 13 -0.23 3.20 -4.97
N VAL A 14 -1.21 3.94 -5.49
CA VAL A 14 -1.89 3.64 -6.75
C VAL A 14 -1.18 4.43 -7.84
N ASP A 15 -0.86 3.78 -8.97
CA ASP A 15 -0.12 4.37 -10.10
C ASP A 15 1.25 4.93 -9.70
N THR A 16 2.22 4.03 -9.61
CA THR A 16 3.60 4.36 -9.23
C THR A 16 4.35 5.21 -10.26
N HIS A 17 3.87 5.27 -11.51
CA HIS A 17 4.46 6.10 -12.55
C HIS A 17 4.00 7.56 -12.42
N LYS A 18 2.70 7.81 -12.21
CA LYS A 18 2.18 9.17 -11.94
C LYS A 18 2.63 9.69 -10.57
N GLU A 19 2.69 8.83 -9.55
CA GLU A 19 3.06 9.19 -8.18
C GLU A 19 4.56 9.03 -7.85
N ALA A 20 5.43 9.26 -8.85
CA ALA A 20 6.88 9.11 -8.69
C ALA A 20 7.48 10.00 -7.58
N GLY A 21 6.84 11.13 -7.26
CA GLY A 21 7.22 11.98 -6.13
C GLY A 21 7.06 11.27 -4.79
N ALA A 22 5.88 10.67 -4.55
CA ALA A 22 5.57 9.92 -3.34
C ALA A 22 6.49 8.71 -3.18
N VAL A 23 6.78 7.98 -4.26
CA VAL A 23 7.72 6.84 -4.24
C VAL A 23 9.12 7.31 -3.81
N LYS A 24 9.61 8.43 -4.36
CA LYS A 24 10.93 8.98 -4.01
C LYS A 24 11.00 9.44 -2.56
N GLU A 25 9.96 10.11 -2.07
CA GLU A 25 9.88 10.59 -0.69
C GLU A 25 9.78 9.44 0.31
N ALA A 26 8.98 8.42 0.01
CA ALA A 26 8.87 7.21 0.82
C ALA A 26 10.22 6.49 0.93
N ARG A 27 10.94 6.32 -0.18
CA ARG A 27 12.30 5.74 -0.20
C ARG A 27 13.28 6.54 0.65
N LYS A 28 13.30 7.87 0.52
CA LYS A 28 14.16 8.74 1.35
C LYS A 28 13.82 8.63 2.84
N SER A 29 12.53 8.53 3.15
CA SER A 29 12.01 8.45 4.51
C SER A 29 12.05 7.02 5.08
N LYS A 30 12.57 6.04 4.33
CA LYS A 30 12.64 4.62 4.69
C LYS A 30 11.27 4.00 5.00
N VAL A 31 10.21 4.53 4.40
CA VAL A 31 8.87 3.96 4.47
C VAL A 31 8.76 2.85 3.44
N THR A 32 8.25 1.69 3.85
CA THR A 32 8.03 0.54 2.94
C THR A 32 6.89 0.87 1.97
N VAL A 33 7.09 0.61 0.69
CA VAL A 33 6.12 0.93 -0.37
C VAL A 33 5.52 -0.34 -0.97
N VAL A 34 4.20 -0.44 -0.88
CA VAL A 34 3.37 -1.36 -1.68
C VAL A 34 2.77 -0.54 -2.82
N GLY A 35 2.98 -0.95 -4.07
CA GLY A 35 2.62 -0.12 -5.21
C GLY A 35 1.93 -0.88 -6.33
N ILE A 36 0.90 -0.29 -6.92
CA ILE A 36 0.33 -0.76 -8.19
C ILE A 36 1.26 -0.36 -9.33
N VAL A 37 1.61 -1.34 -10.16
CA VAL A 37 2.53 -1.20 -11.28
C VAL A 37 1.81 -1.63 -12.55
N ASP A 38 1.53 -0.69 -13.44
CA ASP A 38 1.06 -0.97 -14.79
C ASP A 38 2.24 -1.14 -15.78
N SER A 39 1.93 -1.46 -17.03
CA SER A 39 2.87 -1.63 -18.15
C SER A 39 3.92 -0.52 -18.34
N ASN A 40 3.62 0.71 -17.90
CA ASN A 40 4.48 1.88 -18.03
C ASN A 40 5.32 2.19 -16.77
N ALA A 41 5.15 1.43 -15.70
CA ALA A 41 5.80 1.66 -14.42
C ALA A 41 6.96 0.68 -14.17
N ASP A 42 8.00 1.15 -13.46
CA ASP A 42 9.16 0.32 -13.10
C ASP A 42 8.92 -0.37 -11.74
N PRO A 43 8.77 -1.72 -11.70
CA PRO A 43 8.49 -2.45 -10.46
C PRO A 43 9.66 -2.44 -9.47
N THR A 44 10.88 -2.08 -9.89
CA THR A 44 12.07 -2.03 -9.02
C THR A 44 12.10 -0.82 -8.08
N LEU A 45 11.18 0.12 -8.29
CA LEU A 45 11.06 1.34 -7.48
C LEU A 45 10.25 1.13 -6.21
N VAL A 46 9.51 0.03 -6.09
CA VAL A 46 8.66 -0.32 -4.94
C VAL A 46 9.10 -1.63 -4.29
N ASP A 47 8.82 -1.79 -3.00
CA ASP A 47 9.22 -2.98 -2.25
C ASP A 47 8.30 -4.18 -2.54
N TYR A 48 7.00 -3.91 -2.69
CA TYR A 48 5.97 -4.90 -2.99
C TYR A 48 5.14 -4.45 -4.20
N PRO A 49 5.58 -4.77 -5.43
CA PRO A 49 4.83 -4.44 -6.65
C PRO A 49 3.61 -5.33 -6.83
N ILE A 50 2.48 -4.72 -7.20
CA ILE A 50 1.22 -5.39 -7.58
C ILE A 50 0.98 -5.09 -9.07
N PRO A 51 1.23 -6.05 -9.98
CA PRO A 51 1.02 -5.85 -11.41
C PRO A 51 -0.47 -5.79 -11.73
N MET A 52 -0.97 -4.64 -12.19
CA MET A 52 -2.39 -4.42 -12.44
C MET A 52 -2.62 -3.11 -13.23
N ASN A 53 -3.68 -3.09 -14.04
CA ASN A 53 -4.10 -1.91 -14.80
C ASN A 53 -4.73 -0.84 -13.89
N ASP A 54 -4.05 0.28 -13.70
CA ASP A 54 -4.47 1.42 -12.88
C ASP A 54 -5.39 2.43 -13.58
N ASP A 55 -5.48 2.42 -14.92
CA ASP A 55 -6.37 3.31 -15.67
C ASP A 55 -7.86 2.93 -15.52
N ALA A 56 -8.15 1.68 -15.15
CA ALA A 56 -9.51 1.19 -14.99
C ALA A 56 -10.00 1.37 -13.53
N ALA A 57 -10.90 2.33 -13.29
CA ALA A 57 -11.48 2.58 -11.96
C ALA A 57 -12.06 1.33 -11.30
N LYS A 58 -12.77 0.48 -12.05
CA LYS A 58 -13.32 -0.79 -11.54
C LYS A 58 -12.23 -1.74 -11.04
N ALA A 59 -11.09 -1.77 -11.72
CA ALA A 59 -9.98 -2.62 -11.33
C ALA A 59 -9.33 -2.06 -10.06
N VAL A 60 -9.15 -0.73 -9.97
CA VAL A 60 -8.63 -0.06 -8.77
C VAL A 60 -9.54 -0.32 -7.58
N ASP A 61 -10.85 -0.14 -7.72
CA ASP A 61 -11.84 -0.41 -6.67
C ASP A 61 -11.77 -1.86 -6.20
N TYR A 62 -11.62 -2.81 -7.12
CA TYR A 62 -11.49 -4.23 -6.81
C TYR A 62 -10.23 -4.51 -5.97
N VAL A 63 -9.08 -4.00 -6.40
CA VAL A 63 -7.81 -4.17 -5.65
C VAL A 63 -7.88 -3.51 -4.29
N LEU A 64 -8.40 -2.29 -4.19
CA LEU A 64 -8.56 -1.59 -2.92
C LEU A 64 -9.52 -2.33 -1.98
N GLY A 65 -10.56 -2.99 -2.52
CA GLY A 65 -11.44 -3.89 -1.79
C GLY A 65 -10.67 -5.05 -1.15
N LEU A 66 -9.84 -5.74 -1.93
CA LEU A 66 -9.00 -6.85 -1.44
C LEU A 66 -7.99 -6.37 -0.38
N VAL A 67 -7.34 -5.22 -0.61
CA VAL A 67 -6.39 -4.62 0.34
C VAL A 67 -7.09 -4.27 1.65
N LYS A 68 -8.29 -3.68 1.58
CA LYS A 68 -9.11 -3.40 2.76
C LYS A 68 -9.44 -4.67 3.54
N GLU A 69 -9.87 -5.72 2.86
CA GLU A 69 -10.17 -7.02 3.48
C GLU A 69 -8.94 -7.60 4.17
N ALA A 70 -7.79 -7.59 3.50
CA ALA A 70 -6.52 -8.04 4.05
C ALA A 70 -6.11 -7.24 5.30
N ILE A 71 -6.26 -5.91 5.30
CA ILE A 71 -5.99 -5.07 6.47
C ILE A 71 -6.91 -5.42 7.64
N VAL A 72 -8.21 -5.61 7.38
CA VAL A 72 -9.19 -5.97 8.42
C VAL A 72 -8.89 -7.36 8.98
N GLU A 73 -8.56 -8.33 8.14
CA GLU A 73 -8.18 -9.68 8.56
C GLU A 73 -6.89 -9.68 9.39
N GLY A 74 -5.87 -8.96 8.94
CA GLY A 74 -4.61 -8.79 9.67
C GLY A 74 -4.82 -8.20 11.06
N LYS A 75 -5.66 -7.15 11.17
CA LYS A 75 -6.04 -6.56 12.47
C LYS A 75 -6.76 -7.55 13.38
N LYS A 76 -7.60 -8.43 12.84
CA LYS A 76 -8.29 -9.46 13.63
C LYS A 76 -7.29 -10.52 14.15
N LYS A 77 -6.33 -10.94 13.32
CA LYS A 77 -5.28 -11.91 13.70
C LYS A 77 -4.42 -11.38 14.85
N VAL A 78 -3.93 -10.13 14.74
CA VAL A 78 -3.13 -9.49 15.81
C VAL A 78 -3.89 -9.46 17.15
N LYS A 79 -5.19 -9.15 17.13
CA LYS A 79 -6.02 -9.13 18.35
C LYS A 79 -6.23 -10.51 18.98
N LYS A 80 -6.21 -11.59 18.19
CA LYS A 80 -6.35 -12.96 18.71
C LYS A 80 -5.06 -13.41 19.40
N VAL A 81 -3.91 -13.19 18.77
CA VAL A 81 -2.59 -13.52 19.35
C VAL A 81 -2.40 -12.85 20.72
N GLN A 82 -2.72 -11.55 20.82
CA GLN A 82 -2.63 -10.82 22.09
C GLN A 82 -3.60 -11.31 23.20
N LYS A 83 -4.66 -12.03 22.84
CA LYS A 83 -5.60 -12.63 23.80
C LYS A 83 -5.19 -14.03 24.24
N GLU A 84 -4.44 -14.75 23.42
CA GLU A 84 -3.93 -16.09 23.73
C GLU A 84 -2.63 -16.03 24.55
N GLU A 85 -1.88 -14.92 24.44
CA GLU A 85 -0.68 -14.65 25.26
C GLU A 85 -0.97 -14.02 26.64
N LYS A 86 -2.25 -13.77 26.97
CA LYS A 86 -2.71 -13.27 28.27
C LYS A 86 -3.48 -14.35 29.03
#